data_AF-A0A524CV03-F1
#
_entry.id   AF-A0A524CV03-F1
#
_cell.length_a   1.000
_cell.length_b   1.000
_cell.length_c   1.000
_cell.angle_alpha   90.00
_cell.angle_beta   90.00
_cell.angle_gamma   90.00
#
_symmetry.space_group_name_H-M   'P 1'
#
loop_
_entity.id
_entity.type
_entity.pdbx_description
1 polymer ?
#
loop_
_entity_poly.entity_id
_entity_poly.type
_entity_poly.pdbx_seq_one_letter_code
_entity_poly.pdbx_strand_id
1 'polypeptide(L)'
;MKIEQAEEEYRAVREELQEFKSESNVSEVLNLDEEAEHIAGVLRMKLNTLKKPVKKFLQHDTGVRVGPSGQKALIDYFEDPYQAIVEEPDGCPGLMEGLEAMETAIERDAFPLKDRLARRAVEEIELIKKGELDDFQDRAKEVDRKRKEYAGSEIYRKTEELEMQVREAEKNVKYHNNDLLRIRDDIKKQLEKADDFKKRIEAEIAKNLGKKVTIDLGVTLEPLLKECVVDLPEGVGSEDSSDF
;
A
#
# COMPACT_ATOMS: atom_id res chain seq x y z
N MET A 1 -28.06 -11.79 14.71
CA MET A 1 -28.57 -11.13 13.48
C MET A 1 -27.60 -11.39 12.33
N LYS A 2 -28.01 -11.30 11.06
CA LYS A 2 -27.10 -11.56 9.92
C LYS A 2 -25.87 -10.64 9.91
N ILE A 3 -26.02 -9.41 10.41
CA ILE A 3 -24.92 -8.46 10.52
C ILE A 3 -23.93 -8.82 11.62
N GLU A 4 -24.41 -9.20 12.79
CA GLU A 4 -23.56 -9.65 13.92
C GLU A 4 -22.71 -10.86 13.50
N GLN A 5 -23.29 -11.79 12.72
CA GLN A 5 -22.57 -12.93 12.16
C GLN A 5 -21.47 -12.51 11.19
N ALA A 6 -21.74 -11.55 10.30
CA ALA A 6 -20.73 -11.04 9.37
C ALA A 6 -19.61 -10.26 10.09
N GLU A 7 -19.94 -9.53 11.15
CA GLU A 7 -18.96 -8.81 11.98
C GLU A 7 -18.11 -9.77 12.83
N GLU A 8 -18.70 -10.83 13.37
CA GLU A 8 -17.98 -11.92 14.04
C GLU A 8 -17.05 -12.64 13.06
N GLU A 9 -17.52 -12.98 11.86
CA GLU A 9 -16.71 -13.60 10.82
C GLU A 9 -15.52 -12.70 10.41
N TYR A 10 -15.78 -11.40 10.15
CA TYR A 10 -14.72 -10.45 9.84
C TYR A 10 -13.68 -10.35 10.96
N ARG A 11 -14.12 -10.28 12.24
CA ARG A 11 -13.20 -10.24 13.39
C ARG A 11 -12.39 -11.52 13.49
N ALA A 12 -13.01 -12.68 13.37
CA ALA A 12 -12.34 -13.98 13.47
C ALA A 12 -11.27 -14.15 12.39
N VAL A 13 -11.62 -13.90 11.12
CA VAL A 13 -10.66 -14.03 10.00
C VAL A 13 -9.53 -13.01 10.10
N ARG A 14 -9.82 -11.79 10.58
CA ARG A 14 -8.80 -10.77 10.81
C ARG A 14 -7.86 -11.13 11.96
N GLU A 15 -8.40 -11.67 13.05
CA GLU A 15 -7.61 -12.18 14.18
C GLU A 15 -6.72 -13.34 13.73
N GLU A 16 -7.26 -14.29 12.95
CA GLU A 16 -6.48 -15.40 12.38
C GLU A 16 -5.35 -14.89 11.47
N LEU A 17 -5.59 -13.89 10.61
CA LEU A 17 -4.55 -13.26 9.81
C LEU A 17 -3.46 -12.62 10.71
N GLN A 18 -3.86 -11.94 11.78
CA GLN A 18 -2.93 -11.28 12.67
C GLN A 18 -2.09 -12.29 13.47
N GLU A 19 -2.71 -13.34 14.00
CA GLU A 19 -2.03 -14.45 14.66
C GLU A 19 -1.04 -15.11 13.71
N PHE A 20 -1.47 -15.44 12.49
CA PHE A 20 -0.62 -16.03 11.47
C PHE A 20 0.57 -15.14 11.11
N LYS A 21 0.37 -13.83 10.94
CA LYS A 21 1.47 -12.88 10.70
C LYS A 21 2.41 -12.72 11.89
N SER A 22 1.93 -12.97 13.11
CA SER A 22 2.74 -12.90 14.33
C SER A 22 3.57 -14.16 14.61
N GLU A 23 3.31 -15.26 13.90
CA GLU A 23 4.15 -16.46 13.97
C GLU A 23 5.58 -16.12 13.52
N SER A 24 6.59 -16.48 14.31
CA SER A 24 8.00 -16.05 14.12
C SER A 24 8.52 -16.30 12.70
N ASN A 25 8.21 -17.46 12.14
CA ASN A 25 8.56 -17.84 10.77
C ASN A 25 7.88 -16.97 9.70
N VAL A 26 6.65 -16.52 9.94
CA VAL A 26 5.89 -15.67 9.00
C VAL A 26 6.33 -14.21 9.11
N SER A 27 6.48 -13.71 10.35
CA SER A 27 6.99 -12.37 10.60
C SER A 27 8.39 -12.19 10.01
N GLU A 28 9.27 -13.18 10.17
CA GLU A 28 10.59 -13.16 9.54
C GLU A 28 10.51 -13.02 8.02
N VAL A 29 9.62 -13.74 7.36
CA VAL A 29 9.41 -13.67 5.90
C VAL A 29 8.85 -12.31 5.47
N LEU A 30 7.86 -11.78 6.17
CA LEU A 30 7.26 -10.48 5.84
C LEU A 30 8.24 -9.33 6.07
N ASN A 31 9.09 -9.42 7.10
CA ASN A 31 10.14 -8.45 7.36
C ASN A 31 11.20 -8.42 6.24
N LEU A 32 11.40 -9.50 5.49
CA LEU A 32 12.31 -9.50 4.33
C LEU A 32 11.84 -8.53 3.25
N ASP A 33 10.52 -8.38 3.08
CA ASP A 33 9.96 -7.49 2.07
C ASP A 33 10.16 -6.02 2.43
N GLU A 34 9.92 -5.69 3.70
CA GLU A 34 10.23 -4.37 4.26
C GLU A 34 11.73 -4.05 4.22
N GLU A 35 12.59 -5.03 4.55
CA GLU A 35 14.03 -4.85 4.52
C GLU A 35 14.54 -4.62 3.08
N ALA A 36 14.01 -5.36 2.10
CA ALA A 36 14.33 -5.15 0.70
C ALA A 36 13.92 -3.75 0.21
N GLU A 37 12.70 -3.30 0.55
CA GLU A 37 12.23 -1.95 0.21
C GLU A 37 13.08 -0.87 0.87
N HIS A 38 13.48 -1.07 2.12
CA HIS A 38 14.36 -0.16 2.84
C HIS A 38 15.73 -0.05 2.16
N ILE A 39 16.36 -1.17 1.83
CA ILE A 39 17.63 -1.21 1.11
C ILE A 39 17.49 -0.52 -0.25
N ALA A 40 16.43 -0.84 -1.01
CA ALA A 40 16.15 -0.20 -2.30
C ALA A 40 16.02 1.33 -2.17
N GLY A 41 15.31 1.81 -1.15
CA GLY A 41 15.13 3.24 -0.87
C GLY A 41 16.46 3.94 -0.57
N VAL A 42 17.29 3.33 0.28
CA VAL A 42 18.61 3.88 0.64
C VAL A 42 19.54 3.90 -0.58
N LEU A 43 19.58 2.83 -1.38
CA LEU A 43 20.39 2.76 -2.59
C LEU A 43 19.97 3.83 -3.61
N ARG A 44 18.66 4.00 -3.85
CA ARG A 44 18.15 5.08 -4.72
C ARG A 44 18.60 6.44 -4.23
N MET A 45 18.57 6.67 -2.92
CA MET A 45 18.99 7.95 -2.33
C MET A 45 20.48 8.20 -2.53
N LYS A 46 21.33 7.19 -2.24
CA LYS A 46 22.79 7.28 -2.41
C LYS A 46 23.18 7.51 -3.88
N LEU A 47 22.60 6.75 -4.80
CA LEU A 47 22.91 6.83 -6.23
C LEU A 47 22.29 8.05 -6.93
N ASN A 48 21.35 8.77 -6.29
CA ASN A 48 20.64 9.88 -6.92
C ASN A 48 21.55 11.00 -7.44
N THR A 49 22.69 11.20 -6.77
CA THR A 49 23.70 12.21 -7.14
C THR A 49 24.37 11.89 -8.47
N LEU A 50 24.56 10.61 -8.76
CA LEU A 50 25.18 10.07 -9.97
C LEU A 50 24.18 9.90 -11.13
N LYS A 51 22.87 9.93 -10.88
CA LYS A 51 21.83 9.68 -11.90
C LYS A 51 21.95 10.58 -13.14
N LYS A 52 22.22 11.87 -12.94
CA LYS A 52 22.41 12.84 -14.05
C LYS A 52 23.75 12.65 -14.78
N PRO A 53 24.90 12.57 -14.07
CA PRO A 53 26.18 12.21 -14.67
C PRO A 53 26.12 10.93 -15.50
N VAL A 54 25.61 9.83 -14.94
CA VAL A 54 25.53 8.52 -15.60
C VAL A 54 24.66 8.58 -16.85
N LYS A 55 23.48 9.21 -16.76
CA LYS A 55 22.62 9.39 -17.94
C LYS A 55 23.33 10.15 -19.06
N LYS A 56 24.10 11.19 -18.75
CA LYS A 56 24.87 11.92 -19.75
C LYS A 56 26.02 11.09 -20.32
N PHE A 57 26.73 10.37 -19.46
CA PHE A 57 27.82 9.50 -19.86
C PHE A 57 27.36 8.42 -20.83
N LEU A 58 26.19 7.81 -20.60
CA LEU A 58 25.60 6.81 -21.51
C LEU A 58 25.07 7.40 -22.83
N GLN A 59 24.80 8.71 -22.90
CA GLN A 59 24.25 9.39 -24.08
C GLN A 59 25.30 10.02 -24.98
N HIS A 60 26.50 10.27 -24.46
CA HIS A 60 27.58 10.93 -25.17
C HIS A 60 28.72 9.96 -25.47
N ASP A 61 29.28 10.05 -26.67
CA ASP A 61 30.54 9.39 -26.96
C ASP A 61 31.67 10.16 -26.26
N THR A 62 32.15 9.60 -25.15
CA THR A 62 33.20 10.19 -24.32
C THR A 62 34.60 9.75 -24.73
N GLY A 63 34.72 8.87 -25.74
CA GLY A 63 36.00 8.25 -26.12
C GLY A 63 36.60 7.33 -25.05
N VAL A 64 35.93 7.14 -23.91
CA VAL A 64 36.29 6.16 -22.88
C VAL A 64 35.51 4.88 -23.14
N ARG A 65 36.22 3.74 -23.23
CA ARG A 65 35.59 2.45 -23.44
C ARG A 65 35.16 1.86 -22.11
N VAL A 66 33.91 1.39 -22.07
CA VAL A 66 33.35 0.59 -20.97
C VAL A 66 32.97 -0.76 -21.54
N GLY A 67 33.28 -1.84 -20.82
CA GLY A 67 32.85 -3.17 -21.18
C GLY A 67 31.32 -3.30 -21.17
N PRO A 68 30.77 -4.35 -21.80
CA PRO A 68 29.33 -4.62 -21.77
C PRO A 68 28.80 -4.80 -20.35
N SER A 69 29.61 -5.37 -19.44
CA SER A 69 29.34 -5.50 -18.01
C SER A 69 29.08 -4.15 -17.35
N GLY A 70 30.04 -3.21 -17.47
CA GLY A 70 29.91 -1.90 -16.84
C GLY A 70 28.81 -1.04 -17.43
N GLN A 71 28.57 -1.11 -18.74
CA GLN A 71 27.43 -0.42 -19.35
C GLN A 71 26.10 -0.94 -18.84
N LYS A 72 25.96 -2.27 -18.74
CA LYS A 72 24.75 -2.90 -18.21
C LYS A 72 24.53 -2.51 -16.74
N ALA A 73 25.57 -2.58 -15.90
CA ALA A 73 25.47 -2.22 -14.49
C ALA A 73 25.05 -0.75 -14.29
N LEU A 74 25.58 0.20 -15.08
CA LEU A 74 25.16 1.60 -15.03
C LEU A 74 23.69 1.83 -15.39
N ILE A 75 23.08 0.94 -16.17
CA ILE A 75 21.64 0.99 -16.47
C ILE A 75 20.88 0.36 -15.30
N ASP A 76 21.21 -0.90 -14.97
CA ASP A 76 20.50 -1.71 -13.99
C ASP A 76 20.46 -1.01 -12.62
N TYR A 77 21.58 -0.49 -12.11
CA TYR A 77 21.62 0.19 -10.80
C TYR A 77 20.79 1.48 -10.73
N PHE A 78 20.57 2.15 -11.86
CA PHE A 78 19.86 3.43 -11.91
C PHE A 78 18.39 3.28 -12.30
N GLU A 79 17.98 2.09 -12.76
CA GLU A 79 16.59 1.68 -12.95
C GLU A 79 16.07 0.91 -11.73
N ASP A 80 16.74 -0.18 -11.35
CA ASP A 80 16.43 -1.00 -10.18
C ASP A 80 17.69 -1.35 -9.36
N PRO A 81 18.10 -0.47 -8.43
CA PRO A 81 19.32 -0.68 -7.65
C PRO A 81 19.29 -1.92 -6.76
N TYR A 82 18.11 -2.36 -6.31
CA TYR A 82 18.01 -3.52 -5.45
C TYR A 82 18.27 -4.80 -6.25
N GLN A 83 17.63 -4.94 -7.41
CA GLN A 83 17.86 -6.11 -8.25
C GLN A 83 19.32 -6.14 -8.75
N ALA A 84 19.86 -4.98 -9.13
CA ALA A 84 21.22 -4.88 -9.65
C ALA A 84 22.28 -5.30 -8.61
N ILE A 85 22.16 -4.85 -7.35
CA ILE A 85 23.14 -5.17 -6.31
C ILE A 85 23.12 -6.63 -5.87
N VAL A 86 21.94 -7.27 -5.95
CA VAL A 86 21.74 -8.69 -5.65
C VAL A 86 22.39 -9.58 -6.71
N GLU A 87 22.18 -9.26 -7.99
CA GLU A 87 22.68 -10.06 -9.12
C GLU A 87 24.18 -9.91 -9.35
N GLU A 88 24.75 -8.76 -8.98
CA GLU A 88 26.15 -8.48 -9.25
C GLU A 88 27.11 -9.27 -8.33
N PRO A 89 28.30 -9.69 -8.81
CA PRO A 89 29.32 -10.29 -7.96
C PRO A 89 29.75 -9.37 -6.81
N ASP A 90 30.35 -9.97 -5.77
CA ASP A 90 30.79 -9.25 -4.58
C ASP A 90 31.77 -8.11 -4.94
N GLY A 91 31.56 -6.93 -4.35
CA GLY A 91 32.32 -5.71 -4.64
C GLY A 91 31.87 -4.95 -5.89
N CYS A 92 30.65 -5.22 -6.39
CA CYS A 92 29.99 -4.51 -7.49
C CYS A 92 30.89 -4.22 -8.73
N PRO A 93 31.66 -5.20 -9.26
CA PRO A 93 32.76 -4.91 -10.20
C PRO A 93 32.33 -4.28 -11.54
N GLY A 94 31.13 -4.58 -12.04
CA GLY A 94 30.60 -3.95 -13.25
C GLY A 94 30.19 -2.50 -12.99
N LEU A 95 29.50 -2.22 -11.87
CA LEU A 95 29.22 -0.85 -11.47
C LEU A 95 30.52 -0.05 -11.33
N MET A 96 31.54 -0.63 -10.69
CA MET A 96 32.86 -0.01 -10.54
C MET A 96 33.52 0.31 -11.89
N GLU A 97 33.54 -0.65 -12.81
CA GLU A 97 34.07 -0.45 -14.17
C GLU A 97 33.38 0.74 -14.88
N GLY A 98 32.05 0.81 -14.79
CA GLY A 98 31.28 1.89 -15.40
C GLY A 98 31.53 3.25 -14.76
N LEU A 99 31.62 3.30 -13.43
CA LEU A 99 31.85 4.53 -12.69
C LEU A 99 33.29 5.06 -12.86
N GLU A 100 34.30 4.20 -12.86
CA GLU A 100 35.71 4.57 -13.12
C GLU A 100 35.90 5.12 -14.54
N ALA A 101 35.21 4.54 -15.52
CA ALA A 101 35.22 5.07 -16.87
C ALA A 101 34.55 6.46 -16.96
N MET A 102 33.47 6.67 -16.21
CA MET A 102 32.83 7.99 -16.12
C MET A 102 33.75 9.00 -15.42
N GLU A 103 34.41 8.63 -14.34
CA GLU A 103 35.42 9.46 -13.68
C GLU A 103 36.56 9.84 -14.63
N THR A 104 37.11 8.87 -15.37
CA THR A 104 38.13 9.12 -16.40
C THR A 104 37.64 10.08 -17.47
N ALA A 105 36.37 9.98 -17.88
CA ALA A 105 35.76 10.89 -18.84
C ALA A 105 35.58 12.31 -18.27
N ILE A 106 35.30 12.44 -16.98
CA ILE A 106 35.23 13.72 -16.27
C ILE A 106 36.62 14.37 -16.23
N GLU A 107 37.65 13.62 -15.86
CA GLU A 107 39.03 14.12 -15.78
C GLU A 107 39.58 14.59 -17.14
N ARG A 108 39.13 13.95 -18.23
CA ARG A 108 39.50 14.31 -19.60
C ARG A 108 38.64 15.43 -20.21
N ASP A 109 37.70 15.98 -19.45
CA ASP A 109 36.70 16.95 -19.93
C ASP A 109 35.96 16.44 -21.20
N ALA A 110 35.72 15.13 -21.26
CA ALA A 110 35.29 14.44 -22.46
C ALA A 110 33.77 14.51 -22.72
N PHE A 111 33.00 15.16 -21.83
CA PHE A 111 31.57 15.41 -22.03
C PHE A 111 31.06 16.61 -21.21
N PRO A 112 29.98 17.29 -21.67
CA PRO A 112 29.55 18.55 -21.08
C PRO A 112 28.81 18.35 -19.75
N LEU A 113 29.55 18.27 -18.65
CA LEU A 113 29.04 18.27 -17.28
C LEU A 113 29.37 19.60 -16.59
N LYS A 114 28.46 20.09 -15.73
CA LYS A 114 28.77 21.30 -14.93
C LYS A 114 29.84 20.94 -13.91
N ASP A 115 30.84 21.79 -13.73
CA ASP A 115 31.96 21.56 -12.80
C ASP A 115 31.52 21.15 -11.38
N ARG A 116 30.48 21.81 -10.81
CA ARG A 116 29.90 21.39 -9.52
C ARG A 116 29.35 19.96 -9.51
N LEU A 117 28.76 19.50 -10.61
CA LEU A 117 28.22 18.14 -10.74
C LEU A 117 29.34 17.13 -10.99
N ALA A 118 30.38 17.52 -11.74
CA ALA A 118 31.58 16.72 -11.97
C ALA A 118 32.30 16.42 -10.66
N ARG A 119 32.60 17.45 -9.87
CA ARG A 119 33.26 17.30 -8.56
C ARG A 119 32.47 16.40 -7.61
N ARG A 120 31.15 16.63 -7.50
CA ARG A 120 30.28 15.80 -6.68
C ARG A 120 30.21 14.35 -7.18
N ALA A 121 30.21 14.13 -8.50
CA ALA A 121 30.19 12.78 -9.04
C ALA A 121 31.47 12.01 -8.68
N VAL A 122 32.64 12.65 -8.81
CA VAL A 122 33.93 12.05 -8.42
C VAL A 122 33.97 11.74 -6.92
N GLU A 123 33.51 12.67 -6.07
CA GLU A 123 33.43 12.44 -4.62
C GLU A 123 32.58 11.21 -4.26
N GLU A 124 31.42 11.04 -4.90
CA GLU A 124 30.51 9.91 -4.66
C GLU A 124 31.08 8.59 -5.21
N ILE A 125 31.74 8.61 -6.37
CA ILE A 125 32.43 7.44 -6.93
C ILE A 125 33.54 6.96 -5.97
N GLU A 126 34.29 7.90 -5.38
CA GLU A 126 35.32 7.59 -4.39
C GLU A 126 34.76 7.00 -3.09
N LEU A 127 33.54 7.35 -2.69
CA LEU A 127 32.88 6.70 -1.55
C LEU A 127 32.47 5.26 -1.90
N ILE A 128 31.91 5.05 -3.09
CA ILE A 128 31.54 3.72 -3.57
C ILE A 128 32.78 2.82 -3.68
N LYS A 129 33.91 3.32 -4.21
CA LYS A 129 35.20 2.60 -4.27
C LYS A 129 35.71 2.14 -2.90
N LYS A 130 35.35 2.86 -1.83
CA LYS A 130 35.76 2.54 -0.45
C LYS A 130 34.86 1.51 0.22
N GLY A 131 33.91 0.93 -0.51
CA GLY A 131 33.02 -0.11 -0.01
C GLY A 131 31.74 0.42 0.63
N GLU A 132 31.29 1.65 0.28
CA GLU A 132 30.03 2.18 0.83
C GLU A 132 28.81 1.29 0.49
N LEU A 133 28.91 0.46 -0.55
CA LEU A 133 27.86 -0.45 -0.98
C LEU A 133 28.00 -1.87 -0.41
N ASP A 134 29.13 -2.23 0.19
CA ASP A 134 29.44 -3.62 0.59
C ASP A 134 28.41 -4.14 1.60
N ASP A 135 28.15 -3.37 2.67
CA ASP A 135 27.15 -3.71 3.69
C ASP A 135 25.73 -3.85 3.09
N PHE A 136 25.41 -3.07 2.06
CA PHE A 136 24.11 -3.15 1.40
C PHE A 136 24.03 -4.35 0.47
N GLN A 137 25.13 -4.70 -0.19
CA GLN A 137 25.21 -5.88 -1.05
C GLN A 137 25.05 -7.15 -0.22
N ASP A 138 25.79 -7.26 0.89
CA ASP A 138 25.72 -8.42 1.79
C ASP A 138 24.29 -8.61 2.31
N ARG A 139 23.67 -7.53 2.80
CA ARG A 139 22.29 -7.56 3.28
C ARG A 139 21.28 -7.87 2.18
N ALA A 140 21.40 -7.24 1.01
CA ALA A 140 20.48 -7.49 -0.11
C ALA A 140 20.55 -8.95 -0.58
N LYS A 141 21.77 -9.52 -0.67
CA LYS A 141 21.97 -10.93 -1.03
C LYS A 141 21.47 -11.88 0.04
N GLU A 142 21.64 -11.55 1.32
CA GLU A 142 21.08 -12.33 2.43
C GLU A 142 19.55 -12.34 2.38
N VAL A 143 18.92 -11.18 2.16
CA VAL A 143 17.46 -11.03 2.02
C VAL A 143 16.96 -11.79 0.80
N ASP A 144 17.62 -11.66 -0.36
CA ASP A 144 17.25 -12.38 -1.58
C ASP A 144 17.42 -13.91 -1.42
N ARG A 145 18.49 -14.37 -0.75
CA ARG A 145 18.69 -15.79 -0.46
C ARG A 145 17.54 -16.34 0.39
N LYS A 146 17.20 -15.64 1.48
CA LYS A 146 16.06 -16.02 2.35
C LYS A 146 14.75 -15.99 1.57
N ARG A 147 14.49 -14.93 0.79
CA ARG A 147 13.30 -14.85 -0.08
C ARG A 147 13.21 -16.03 -1.03
N LYS A 148 14.31 -16.43 -1.68
CA LYS A 148 14.34 -17.61 -2.57
C LYS A 148 14.08 -18.92 -1.82
N GLU A 149 14.58 -19.05 -0.59
CA GLU A 149 14.27 -20.18 0.29
C GLU A 149 12.78 -20.23 0.63
N TYR A 150 12.15 -19.06 0.84
CA TYR A 150 10.73 -18.93 1.19
C TYR A 150 9.78 -18.78 -0.01
N ALA A 151 10.27 -18.55 -1.23
CA ALA A 151 9.47 -18.27 -2.43
C ALA A 151 8.55 -19.44 -2.86
N GLY A 152 8.79 -20.65 -2.32
CA GLY A 152 7.91 -21.81 -2.46
C GLY A 152 7.20 -22.22 -1.18
N SER A 153 7.35 -21.46 -0.09
CA SER A 153 6.79 -21.80 1.21
C SER A 153 5.27 -21.59 1.24
N GLU A 154 4.59 -22.44 2.00
CA GLU A 154 3.14 -22.32 2.23
C GLU A 154 2.77 -20.97 2.88
N ILE A 155 3.75 -20.24 3.43
CA ILE A 155 3.56 -18.98 4.14
C ILE A 155 3.02 -17.87 3.23
N TYR A 156 3.61 -17.65 2.06
CA TYR A 156 3.14 -16.61 1.14
C TYR A 156 1.73 -16.91 0.62
N ARG A 157 1.47 -18.18 0.26
CA ARG A 157 0.14 -18.62 -0.20
C ARG A 157 -0.92 -18.47 0.87
N LYS A 158 -0.63 -18.90 2.09
CA LYS A 158 -1.56 -18.80 3.22
C LYS A 158 -1.79 -17.35 3.65
N THR A 159 -0.76 -16.50 3.58
CA THR A 159 -0.92 -15.05 3.81
C THR A 159 -1.86 -14.44 2.78
N GLU A 160 -1.66 -14.72 1.50
CA GLU A 160 -2.51 -14.21 0.41
C GLU A 160 -3.96 -14.71 0.53
N GLU A 161 -4.14 -15.99 0.89
CA GLU A 161 -5.45 -16.59 1.13
C GLU A 161 -6.19 -15.92 2.30
N LEU A 162 -5.54 -15.77 3.46
CA LEU A 162 -6.13 -15.11 4.63
C LEU A 162 -6.44 -13.63 4.34
N GLU A 163 -5.57 -12.92 3.62
CA GLU A 163 -5.86 -11.55 3.19
C GLU A 163 -7.06 -11.46 2.23
N MET A 164 -7.23 -12.47 1.37
CA MET A 164 -8.41 -12.56 0.50
C MET A 164 -9.68 -12.78 1.30
N GLN A 165 -9.65 -13.70 2.28
CA GLN A 165 -10.78 -13.96 3.17
C GLN A 165 -11.16 -12.72 3.98
N VAL A 166 -10.17 -11.96 4.51
CA VAL A 166 -10.44 -10.68 5.20
C VAL A 166 -11.15 -9.70 4.28
N ARG A 167 -10.69 -9.55 3.03
CA ARG A 167 -11.32 -8.64 2.05
C ARG A 167 -12.76 -9.05 1.72
N GLU A 168 -13.03 -10.35 1.63
CA GLU A 168 -14.39 -10.85 1.37
C GLU A 168 -15.31 -10.63 2.58
N ALA A 169 -14.84 -10.94 3.79
CA ALA A 169 -15.58 -10.68 5.02
C ALA A 169 -15.87 -9.18 5.21
N GLU A 170 -14.91 -8.30 4.90
CA GLU A 170 -15.11 -6.85 4.93
C GLU A 170 -16.23 -6.40 3.98
N LYS A 171 -16.24 -6.92 2.74
CA LYS A 171 -17.30 -6.64 1.77
C LYS A 171 -18.66 -7.12 2.28
N ASN A 172 -18.72 -8.27 2.95
CA ASN A 172 -19.95 -8.82 3.50
C ASN A 172 -20.51 -7.93 4.63
N VAL A 173 -19.64 -7.47 5.54
CA VAL A 173 -20.00 -6.49 6.59
C VAL A 173 -20.53 -5.20 5.97
N LYS A 174 -19.86 -4.66 4.94
CA LYS A 174 -20.32 -3.45 4.24
C LYS A 174 -21.68 -3.65 3.58
N TYR A 175 -21.90 -4.81 2.94
CA TYR A 175 -23.17 -5.15 2.30
C TYR A 175 -24.33 -5.16 3.32
N HIS A 176 -24.17 -5.85 4.44
CA HIS A 176 -25.21 -5.92 5.46
C HIS A 176 -25.45 -4.60 6.19
N ASN A 177 -24.41 -3.78 6.37
CA ASN A 177 -24.57 -2.42 6.91
C ASN A 177 -25.38 -1.53 5.96
N ASN A 178 -25.11 -1.60 4.65
CA ASN A 178 -25.88 -0.86 3.65
C ASN A 178 -27.36 -1.29 3.61
N ASP A 179 -27.63 -2.59 3.74
CA ASP A 179 -29.00 -3.10 3.84
C ASP A 179 -29.73 -2.57 5.08
N LEU A 180 -29.06 -2.50 6.25
CA LEU A 180 -29.64 -1.92 7.46
C LEU A 180 -29.95 -0.43 7.31
N LEU A 181 -29.05 0.34 6.68
CA LEU A 181 -29.29 1.76 6.38
C LEU A 181 -30.54 1.95 5.51
N ARG A 182 -30.70 1.09 4.50
CA ARG A 182 -31.88 1.11 3.63
C ARG A 182 -33.16 0.78 4.40
N ILE A 183 -33.14 -0.27 5.22
CA ILE A 183 -34.28 -0.65 6.06
C ILE A 183 -34.65 0.49 7.02
N ARG A 184 -33.66 1.11 7.66
CA ARG A 184 -33.84 2.27 8.54
C ARG A 184 -34.53 3.42 7.83
N ASP A 185 -34.08 3.76 6.63
CA ASP A 185 -34.64 4.86 5.84
C ASP A 185 -36.06 4.55 5.37
N ASP A 186 -36.36 3.30 5.03
CA ASP A 186 -37.72 2.86 4.69
C ASP A 186 -38.64 2.92 5.93
N ILE A 187 -38.19 2.48 7.10
CA ILE A 187 -38.95 2.61 8.36
C ILE A 187 -39.25 4.08 8.66
N LYS A 188 -38.26 4.98 8.54
CA LYS A 188 -38.45 6.43 8.72
C LYS A 188 -39.52 6.99 7.78
N LYS A 189 -39.47 6.64 6.49
CA LYS A 189 -40.47 7.08 5.50
C LYS A 189 -41.88 6.58 5.84
N GLN A 190 -42.03 5.36 6.35
CA GLN A 190 -43.34 4.84 6.75
C GLN A 190 -43.87 5.53 8.01
N LEU A 191 -43.01 5.84 8.98
CA LEU A 191 -43.37 6.61 10.17
C LEU A 191 -43.82 8.03 9.81
N GLU A 192 -43.09 8.71 8.92
CA GLU A 192 -43.45 10.05 8.43
C GLU A 192 -44.81 10.04 7.72
N LYS A 193 -45.04 9.07 6.82
CA LYS A 193 -46.35 8.91 6.17
C LYS A 193 -47.48 8.65 7.17
N ALA A 194 -47.25 7.82 8.17
CA ALA A 194 -48.25 7.53 9.20
C ALA A 194 -48.61 8.79 10.00
N ASP A 195 -47.61 9.62 10.34
CA ASP A 195 -47.81 10.89 11.03
C ASP A 195 -48.57 11.90 10.15
N ASP A 196 -48.25 11.98 8.85
CA ASP A 196 -48.97 12.82 7.90
C ASP A 196 -50.44 12.40 7.75
N PHE A 197 -50.73 11.10 7.63
CA PHE A 197 -52.10 10.59 7.59
C PHE A 197 -52.85 10.91 8.87
N LYS A 198 -52.21 10.74 10.03
CA LYS A 198 -52.78 11.11 11.33
C LYS A 198 -53.15 12.59 11.34
N LYS A 199 -52.21 13.49 11.04
CA LYS A 199 -52.43 14.95 11.00
C LYS A 199 -53.56 15.32 10.05
N ARG A 200 -53.63 14.66 8.89
CA ARG A 200 -54.68 14.91 7.89
C ARG A 200 -56.07 14.49 8.39
N ILE A 201 -56.20 13.31 8.98
CA ILE A 201 -57.48 12.83 9.53
C ILE A 201 -57.93 13.72 10.70
N GLU A 202 -57.02 14.09 11.61
CA GLU A 202 -57.32 15.00 12.71
C GLU A 202 -57.79 16.38 12.20
N ALA A 203 -57.15 16.91 11.15
CA ALA A 203 -57.55 18.16 10.53
C ALA A 203 -58.92 18.08 9.83
N GLU A 204 -59.21 16.99 9.13
CA GLU A 204 -60.51 16.77 8.47
C GLU A 204 -61.64 16.62 9.50
N ILE A 205 -61.41 15.89 10.60
CA ILE A 205 -62.36 15.77 11.71
C ILE A 205 -62.59 17.15 12.36
N ALA A 206 -61.53 17.89 12.65
CA ALA A 206 -61.66 19.23 13.23
C ALA A 206 -62.46 20.18 12.31
N LYS A 207 -62.22 20.11 10.99
CA LYS A 207 -62.91 20.94 9.99
C LYS A 207 -64.38 20.58 9.82
N ASN A 208 -64.71 19.29 9.73
CA ASN A 208 -66.07 18.84 9.40
C ASN A 208 -66.97 18.64 10.62
N LEU A 209 -66.40 18.26 11.77
CA LEU A 209 -67.15 17.96 13.01
C LEU A 209 -66.98 19.04 14.08
N GLY A 210 -66.08 20.01 13.89
CA GLY A 210 -65.80 21.08 14.86
C GLY A 210 -65.19 20.58 16.18
N LYS A 211 -64.80 19.31 16.24
CA LYS A 211 -64.24 18.65 17.42
C LYS A 211 -62.76 18.42 17.22
N LYS A 212 -61.95 18.81 18.19
CA LYS A 212 -60.53 18.48 18.21
C LYS A 212 -60.37 17.04 18.72
N VAL A 213 -59.86 16.16 17.86
CA VAL A 213 -59.59 14.76 18.19
C VAL A 213 -58.10 14.53 18.02
N THR A 214 -57.52 13.70 18.90
CA THR A 214 -56.13 13.25 18.80
C THR A 214 -56.13 11.74 18.61
N ILE A 215 -55.49 11.27 17.54
CA ILE A 215 -55.38 9.86 17.19
C ILE A 215 -54.09 9.33 17.80
N ASP A 216 -54.21 8.27 18.60
CA ASP A 216 -53.06 7.50 19.06
C ASP A 216 -52.79 6.35 18.09
N LEU A 217 -51.55 6.25 17.59
CA LEU A 217 -51.16 5.23 16.60
C LEU A 217 -50.79 3.89 17.26
N GLY A 218 -50.76 3.80 18.59
CA GLY A 218 -50.49 2.55 19.29
C GLY A 218 -49.03 2.09 19.11
N VAL A 219 -48.81 0.88 18.60
CA VAL A 219 -47.46 0.32 18.40
C VAL A 219 -46.81 0.95 17.16
N THR A 220 -45.73 1.69 17.37
CA THR A 220 -44.94 2.33 16.31
C THR A 220 -43.75 1.45 15.91
N LEU A 221 -43.18 1.71 14.73
CA LEU A 221 -41.95 1.06 14.25
C LEU A 221 -40.68 1.71 14.84
N GLU A 222 -40.81 2.70 15.73
CA GLU A 222 -39.70 3.43 16.36
C GLU A 222 -38.72 2.53 17.12
N PRO A 223 -39.14 1.43 17.81
CA PRO A 223 -38.20 0.52 18.45
C PRO A 223 -37.25 -0.16 17.45
N LEU A 224 -37.72 -0.46 16.23
CA LEU A 224 -36.91 -1.11 15.20
C LEU A 224 -35.80 -0.19 14.66
N LEU A 225 -35.97 1.14 14.74
CA LEU A 225 -34.91 2.09 14.37
C LEU A 225 -33.69 1.98 15.30
N LYS A 226 -33.89 1.54 16.55
CA LYS A 226 -32.78 1.32 17.50
C LYS A 226 -31.98 0.06 17.19
N GLU A 227 -32.56 -0.87 16.43
CA GLU A 227 -31.89 -2.10 15.98
C GLU A 227 -31.16 -1.90 14.64
N CYS A 228 -31.42 -0.81 13.92
CA CYS A 228 -30.71 -0.45 12.69
C CYS A 228 -29.54 0.53 12.92
N VAL A 229 -28.90 0.45 14.10
CA VAL A 229 -27.67 1.19 14.37
C VAL A 229 -26.53 0.51 13.62
N VAL A 230 -25.75 1.32 12.90
CA VAL A 230 -24.58 0.86 12.15
C VAL A 230 -23.36 1.34 12.88
N ASP A 231 -22.66 0.42 13.54
CA ASP A 231 -21.31 0.63 14.07
C ASP A 231 -20.36 -0.24 13.25
N LEU A 232 -19.59 0.38 12.37
CA LEU A 232 -18.57 -0.35 11.62
C LEU A 232 -17.49 -0.84 12.59
N PRO A 233 -17.11 -2.12 12.57
CA PRO A 233 -16.01 -2.59 13.39
C PRO A 233 -14.69 -1.91 12.99
N GLU A 234 -13.82 -1.67 13.97
CA GLU A 234 -12.53 -1.01 13.76
C GLU A 234 -11.74 -1.69 12.62
N GLY A 235 -11.27 -0.91 11.64
CA GLY A 235 -10.48 -1.42 10.52
C GLY A 235 -11.27 -1.70 9.24
N VAL A 236 -12.61 -1.67 9.27
CA VAL A 236 -13.42 -1.60 8.06
C VAL A 236 -13.35 -0.18 7.52
N GLY A 237 -12.80 0.01 6.33
CA GLY A 237 -12.66 1.35 5.75
C GLY A 237 -14.03 2.00 5.57
N SER A 238 -14.25 3.14 6.22
CA SER A 238 -15.37 4.02 5.88
C SER A 238 -15.09 4.58 4.50
N GLU A 239 -15.75 4.05 3.48
CA GLU A 239 -15.85 4.81 2.23
C GLU A 239 -16.67 6.05 2.57
N ASP A 240 -15.96 7.17 2.75
CA ASP A 240 -16.53 8.46 2.42
C ASP A 240 -17.23 8.29 1.08
N SER A 241 -18.52 8.61 1.09
CA SER A 241 -19.32 8.78 -0.10
C SER A 241 -18.74 9.94 -0.92
N SER A 242 -17.67 9.68 -1.64
CA SER A 242 -17.19 10.48 -2.76
C SER A 242 -17.00 9.53 -3.93
N ASP A 243 -18.10 9.27 -4.63
CA ASP A 243 -18.14 9.33 -6.09
C ASP A 243 -19.61 9.21 -6.52
N PHE A 244 -20.17 10.38 -6.84
CA PHE A 244 -21.33 10.57 -7.70
C PHE A 244 -20.87 10.63 -9.15
#